data_AF-A0A6I1EMV5-F1
#
_entry.id   AF-A0A6I1EMV5-F1
#
_cell.length_a   1.000
_cell.length_b   1.000
_cell.length_c   1.000
_cell.angle_alpha   90.00
_cell.angle_beta   90.00
_cell.angle_gamma   90.00
#
_symmetry.space_group_name_H-M   'P 1'
#
loop_
_entity.id
_entity.type
_entity.pdbx_description
1 polymer ?
#
loop_
_entity_poly.entity_id
_entity_poly.type
_entity_poly.pdbx_seq_one_letter_code
_entity_poly.pdbx_strand_id
1 'polypeptide(L)' 'MAKEKFERKKPHVNVGTIGHVDHGKTTLTAAITTILSKHFG' A
#
# COMPACT_ATOMS: atom_id res chain seq x y z
N MET A 1 8.51 6.55 -22.80
CA MET A 1 8.21 7.68 -21.89
C MET A 1 9.06 7.51 -20.65
N ALA A 2 9.97 8.44 -20.36
CA ALA A 2 10.71 8.38 -19.10
C ALA A 2 9.72 8.58 -17.95
N LYS A 3 9.70 7.68 -16.97
CA LYS A 3 8.91 7.89 -15.74
C LYS A 3 9.39 9.19 -15.10
N GLU A 4 8.46 10.07 -14.76
CA GLU A 4 8.79 11.28 -14.01
C GLU A 4 9.52 10.95 -12.71
N LYS A 5 10.41 11.84 -12.28
CA LYS A 5 11.13 11.70 -11.02
C LYS A 5 10.12 11.84 -9.88
N PHE A 6 9.98 10.79 -9.07
CA PHE A 6 9.07 10.82 -7.92
C PHE A 6 9.57 11.80 -6.84
N GLU A 7 8.80 12.85 -6.57
CA GLU A 7 9.06 13.80 -5.49
C GLU A 7 8.38 13.36 -4.19
N ARG A 8 9.17 13.13 -3.14
CA ARG A 8 8.67 12.75 -1.81
C ARG A 8 8.17 13.97 -1.03
N LYS A 9 6.96 14.44 -1.34
CA LYS A 9 6.33 15.58 -0.63
C LYS A 9 5.70 15.19 0.70
N LYS A 10 5.36 13.91 0.88
CA LYS A 10 4.70 13.37 2.08
C LYS A 10 5.70 12.56 2.91
N PRO A 11 5.52 12.48 4.24
CA PRO A 11 6.28 11.57 5.09
C PRO A 11 6.20 10.13 4.57
N HIS A 12 7.33 9.43 4.57
CA HIS A 12 7.42 8.03 4.16
C HIS A 12 7.49 7.14 5.39
N VAL A 13 6.74 6.05 5.39
CA VAL A 13 6.70 5.09 6.50
C VAL A 13 6.87 3.68 5.95
N ASN A 14 7.76 2.90 6.56
CA ASN A 14 7.90 1.47 6.27
C ASN A 14 6.89 0.70 7.13
N VAL A 15 6.03 -0.11 6.51
CA VAL A 15 4.99 -0.89 7.18
C VAL A 15 4.93 -2.32 6.62
N GLY A 16 4.35 -3.24 7.37
CA GLY A 16 4.14 -4.63 6.95
C GLY A 16 3.01 -5.31 7.73
N THR A 17 2.48 -6.39 7.18
CA THR A 17 1.41 -7.19 7.79
C THR A 17 1.96 -8.55 8.23
N ILE A 18 1.92 -8.85 9.53
CA ILE A 18 2.44 -10.09 10.14
C ILE A 18 1.35 -10.86 10.91
N GLY A 19 1.56 -12.14 11.22
CA GLY A 19 0.58 -12.96 11.97
C GLY A 19 0.50 -14.42 11.52
N HIS A 20 -0.38 -15.20 12.18
CA HIS A 20 -0.58 -16.64 11.94
C HIS A 20 -1.12 -16.97 10.55
N VAL A 21 -0.89 -18.20 10.06
CA VAL A 21 -1.41 -18.68 8.77
C VAL A 21 -2.94 -18.52 8.73
N ASP A 22 -3.48 -18.26 7.54
CA ASP A 22 -4.92 -18.07 7.28
C ASP A 22 -5.62 -16.89 7.98
N HIS A 23 -4.90 -16.03 8.71
CA HIS A 23 -5.47 -14.79 9.28
C HIS A 23 -5.62 -13.64 8.26
N GLY A 24 -5.56 -13.92 6.96
CA GLY A 24 -5.93 -12.94 5.93
C GLY A 24 -4.92 -11.81 5.67
N LYS A 25 -3.64 -11.96 6.01
CA LYS A 25 -2.59 -10.94 5.78
C LYS A 25 -2.56 -10.45 4.32
N THR A 26 -2.53 -11.37 3.36
CA THR A 26 -2.52 -11.06 1.92
C THR A 26 -3.81 -10.35 1.48
N THR A 27 -4.96 -10.84 1.93
CA THR A 27 -6.28 -10.25 1.63
C THR A 27 -6.36 -8.82 2.17
N LEU A 28 -5.89 -8.58 3.40
CA LEU A 28 -5.86 -7.25 3.99
C LEU A 28 -4.96 -6.30 3.22
N THR A 29 -3.75 -6.73 2.81
CA THR A 29 -2.85 -5.92 1.99
C THR A 29 -3.51 -5.53 0.66
N ALA A 30 -4.21 -6.46 -0.01
CA ALA A 30 -4.93 -6.17 -1.25
C ALA A 30 -6.13 -5.22 -1.06
N ALA A 31 -6.84 -5.33 0.07
CA ALA A 31 -7.93 -4.42 0.41
C ALA A 31 -7.43 -3.00 0.66
N ILE A 32 -6.30 -2.85 1.38
CA ILE A 32 -5.67 -1.54 1.63
C ILE A 32 -5.35 -0.82 0.32
N THR A 33 -4.68 -1.49 -0.63
CA THR A 33 -4.33 -0.88 -1.92
C THR A 33 -5.57 -0.52 -2.74
N THR A 34 -6.59 -1.39 -2.75
CA THR A 34 -7.85 -1.16 -3.46
C THR A 34 -8.60 0.05 -2.93
N ILE A 35 -8.74 0.16 -1.60
CA ILE A 35 -9.50 1.26 -0.97
C ILE A 35 -8.78 2.58 -1.12
N LEU A 36 -7.47 2.63 -0.89
CA LEU A 36 -6.70 3.87 -1.04
C LEU A 36 -6.70 4.35 -2.49
N SER A 37 -6.64 3.44 -3.46
CA SER A 37 -6.81 3.79 -4.87
C SER A 37 -8.21 4.32 -5.18
N LYS A 38 -9.28 3.75 -4.59
CA LYS A 38 -10.65 4.25 -4.80
C LYS A 38 -10.90 5.60 -4.13
N HIS A 39 -10.24 5.87 -3.01
CA HIS A 39 -10.47 7.07 -2.22
C HIS A 39 -9.60 8.25 -2.66
N PHE A 40 -8.38 7.99 -3.13
CA PHE A 40 -7.39 9.02 -3.46
C PHE A 40 -6.85 8.98 -4.90
N GLY A 41 -7.14 7.92 -5.65
CA GLY A 41 -6.81 7.80 -7.07
C GLY A 41 -7.92 8.38 -7.93
#